data_AF-A0A415HA97-F1
#
_entry.id   AF-A0A415HA97-F1
#
_cell.length_a   1.000
_cell.length_b   1.000
_cell.length_c   1.000
_cell.angle_alpha   90.00
_cell.angle_beta   90.00
_cell.angle_gamma   90.00
#
_symmetry.space_group_name_H-M   'P 1'
#
loop_
_entity.id
_entity.type
_entity.pdbx_description
1 polymer ?
#
loop_
_entity_poly.entity_id
_entity_poly.type
_entity_poly.pdbx_seq_one_letter_code
_entity_poly.pdbx_strand_id
1 'polypeptide(L)'
;MAELFELTARRIQQLTQDGVLKTHDTPAGRRYNVGEATKDYIRYLRTQLDRKASAQNDKLETDKLQAEVDIKSAKARVAELQLAELEGTMHRAEDVEAITTDLVFNIRSMLMAMPGRLAVDTAELASPAETSARIQEEVNEILLSLSQYHYDPEEYKKRVKDRQGWAMIEDDEQAE
;
A
#
# COMPACT_ATOMS: atom_id res chain seq x y z
N MET A 1 -6.43 -34.00 48.66
CA MET A 1 -6.85 -33.64 47.27
C MET A 1 -6.27 -32.33 46.80
N ALA A 2 -6.49 -31.20 47.50
CA ALA A 2 -5.88 -29.92 47.12
C ALA A 2 -4.35 -30.00 46.98
N GLU A 3 -3.69 -30.59 47.99
CA GLU A 3 -2.24 -30.84 47.99
C GLU A 3 -1.81 -31.82 46.89
N LEU A 4 -2.59 -32.88 46.63
CA LEU A 4 -2.29 -33.91 45.62
C LEU A 4 -2.29 -33.36 44.19
N PHE A 5 -3.17 -32.41 43.88
CA PHE A 5 -3.26 -31.79 42.55
C PHE A 5 -2.53 -30.44 42.49
N GLU A 6 -1.85 -30.03 43.56
CA GLU A 6 -1.19 -28.72 43.68
C GLU A 6 -2.15 -27.55 43.39
N LEU A 7 -3.40 -27.68 43.81
CA LEU A 7 -4.46 -26.69 43.61
C LEU A 7 -4.96 -26.11 44.93
N THR A 8 -5.48 -24.88 44.88
CA THR A 8 -6.16 -24.30 46.04
C THR A 8 -7.45 -25.05 46.36
N ALA A 9 -7.85 -25.08 47.64
CA ALA A 9 -9.12 -25.69 48.07
C ALA A 9 -10.33 -25.08 47.33
N ARG A 10 -10.29 -23.77 47.06
CA ARG A 10 -11.30 -23.06 46.26
C ARG A 10 -11.38 -23.60 44.83
N ARG A 11 -10.24 -23.86 44.20
CA ARG A 11 -10.18 -24.40 42.83
C ARG A 11 -10.72 -25.84 42.77
N ILE A 12 -10.41 -26.66 43.77
CA ILE A 12 -10.99 -28.01 43.88
C ILE A 12 -12.51 -27.93 44.02
N GLN A 13 -13.04 -27.03 44.85
CA GLN A 13 -14.48 -26.84 45.00
C GLN A 13 -15.16 -26.37 43.71
N GLN A 14 -14.54 -25.47 42.95
CA GLN A 14 -15.02 -25.06 41.63
C GLN A 14 -15.08 -26.24 40.67
N LEU A 15 -14.01 -27.04 40.57
CA LEU A 15 -14.00 -28.23 39.70
C LEU A 15 -15.06 -29.26 40.12
N THR A 16 -15.38 -29.36 41.40
CA THR A 16 -16.47 -30.19 41.89
C THR A 16 -17.85 -29.63 41.53
N GLN A 17 -18.04 -28.30 41.62
CA GLN A 17 -19.28 -27.62 41.20
C GLN A 17 -19.51 -27.70 39.69
N ASP A 18 -18.43 -27.56 38.91
CA ASP A 18 -18.41 -27.71 37.46
C ASP A 18 -18.61 -29.18 37.00
N GLY A 19 -18.75 -30.12 37.95
CA GLY A 19 -18.99 -31.54 37.68
C GLY A 19 -17.75 -32.31 37.19
N VAL A 20 -16.56 -31.69 37.24
CA VAL A 20 -15.30 -32.31 36.84
C VAL A 20 -14.82 -33.30 37.89
N LEU A 21 -14.88 -32.95 39.17
CA LEU A 21 -14.51 -33.84 40.27
C LEU A 21 -15.76 -34.36 40.97
N LYS A 22 -15.82 -35.67 41.20
CA LYS A 22 -16.97 -36.31 41.87
C LYS A 22 -16.68 -36.57 43.34
N THR A 23 -17.70 -36.37 44.16
CA THR A 23 -17.70 -36.72 45.58
C THR A 23 -18.66 -37.86 45.82
N HIS A 24 -18.30 -38.74 46.74
CA HIS A 24 -19.09 -39.89 47.17
C HIS A 24 -19.51 -39.70 48.63
N ASP A 25 -20.73 -40.10 48.95
CA ASP A 25 -21.19 -40.12 50.33
C ASP A 25 -20.56 -41.30 51.07
N THR A 26 -19.91 -41.00 52.19
CA THR A 26 -19.34 -41.99 53.10
C THR A 26 -19.90 -41.75 54.51
N PRO A 27 -19.83 -42.75 55.43
CA PRO A 27 -20.27 -42.58 56.81
C PRO A 27 -19.59 -41.42 57.56
N ALA A 28 -18.46 -40.92 57.04
CA ALA A 28 -17.70 -39.79 57.57
C ALA A 28 -17.85 -38.49 56.73
N GLY A 29 -18.91 -38.40 55.90
CA GLY A 29 -19.23 -37.26 55.04
C GLY A 29 -18.85 -37.44 53.57
N ARG A 30 -19.03 -36.40 52.75
CA ARG A 30 -18.68 -36.40 51.32
C ARG A 30 -17.17 -36.40 51.14
N ARG A 31 -16.64 -37.40 50.42
CA ARG A 31 -15.20 -37.54 50.14
C ARG A 31 -14.92 -37.85 48.68
N TYR A 32 -13.70 -37.55 48.26
CA TYR A 32 -13.23 -37.83 46.91
C TYR A 32 -12.59 -39.22 46.86
N ASN A 33 -12.87 -39.99 45.81
CA ASN A 33 -12.07 -41.15 45.47
C ASN A 33 -10.81 -40.68 44.72
N VAL A 34 -9.63 -40.99 45.25
CA VAL A 34 -8.36 -40.51 44.69
C VAL A 34 -8.12 -41.02 43.26
N GLY A 35 -8.42 -42.28 42.99
CA GLY A 35 -8.20 -42.90 41.68
C GLY A 35 -9.14 -42.35 40.61
N GLU A 36 -10.42 -42.17 40.95
CA GLU A 36 -11.42 -41.60 40.04
C GLU A 36 -11.15 -40.11 39.79
N ALA A 37 -10.95 -39.33 40.86
CA ALA A 37 -10.66 -37.90 40.76
C ALA A 37 -9.38 -37.61 39.97
N THR A 38 -8.34 -38.46 40.08
CA THR A 38 -7.12 -38.32 39.28
C THR A 38 -7.40 -38.53 37.79
N LYS A 39 -8.18 -39.56 37.45
CA LYS A 39 -8.57 -39.84 36.05
C LYS A 39 -9.44 -38.73 35.47
N ASP A 40 -10.40 -38.25 36.24
CA ASP A 40 -11.30 -37.16 35.84
C ASP A 40 -10.53 -35.85 35.64
N TYR A 41 -9.58 -35.54 36.54
CA TYR A 41 -8.73 -34.37 36.40
C TYR A 41 -7.79 -34.47 35.19
N ILE A 42 -7.16 -35.62 34.94
CA ILE A 42 -6.36 -35.85 33.72
C ILE A 42 -7.20 -35.67 32.46
N ARG A 43 -8.44 -36.17 32.46
CA ARG A 43 -9.35 -35.99 31.32
C ARG A 43 -9.65 -34.51 31.10
N TYR A 44 -9.95 -33.76 32.16
CA TYR A 44 -10.18 -32.33 32.11
C TYR A 44 -8.99 -31.56 31.53
N LEU A 45 -7.77 -31.87 31.97
CA LEU A 45 -6.55 -31.24 31.47
C LEU A 45 -6.35 -31.51 29.98
N ARG A 46 -6.56 -32.76 29.51
CA ARG A 46 -6.51 -33.10 28.08
C ARG A 46 -7.51 -32.28 27.28
N THR A 47 -8.78 -32.22 27.73
CA THR A 47 -9.82 -31.44 27.04
C THR A 47 -9.51 -29.94 27.02
N GLN A 48 -8.89 -29.38 28.07
CA GLN A 48 -8.45 -27.99 28.05
C GLN A 48 -7.31 -27.75 27.05
N LEU A 49 -6.34 -28.66 26.99
CA LEU A 49 -5.23 -28.57 26.03
C LEU A 49 -5.73 -28.66 24.59
N ASP A 50 -6.64 -29.58 24.29
CA ASP A 50 -7.24 -29.74 22.96
C ASP A 50 -8.02 -28.48 22.55
N ARG A 51 -8.82 -27.91 23.45
CA ARG A 51 -9.55 -26.65 23.21
C ARG A 51 -8.61 -25.47 22.95
N LYS A 52 -7.51 -25.38 23.71
CA LYS A 52 -6.52 -24.33 23.54
C LYS A 52 -5.77 -24.48 22.21
N ALA A 53 -5.43 -25.70 21.83
CA ALA A 53 -4.80 -26.00 20.54
C ALA A 53 -5.73 -25.70 19.36
N SER A 54 -7.01 -26.08 19.45
CA SER A 54 -8.03 -25.75 18.44
C SER A 54 -8.18 -24.24 18.28
N ALA A 55 -8.40 -23.51 19.38
CA ALA A 55 -8.57 -22.05 19.32
C ALA A 55 -7.32 -21.33 18.78
N GLN A 56 -6.13 -21.87 19.03
CA GLN A 56 -4.88 -21.34 18.47
C GLN A 56 -4.77 -21.62 16.97
N ASN A 57 -5.16 -22.82 16.51
CA ASN A 57 -5.20 -23.15 15.09
C ASN A 57 -6.24 -22.32 14.34
N ASP A 58 -7.45 -22.16 14.89
CA ASP A 58 -8.51 -21.34 14.30
C ASP A 58 -8.03 -19.90 14.13
N LYS A 59 -7.35 -19.36 15.14
CA LYS A 59 -6.76 -18.00 15.07
C LYS A 59 -5.68 -17.89 13.99
N LEU A 60 -4.78 -18.88 13.91
CA LEU A 60 -3.73 -18.91 12.88
C LEU A 60 -4.33 -19.03 11.47
N GLU A 61 -5.41 -19.79 11.31
CA GLU A 61 -6.11 -19.91 10.04
C GLU A 61 -6.82 -18.60 9.65
N THR A 62 -7.47 -17.94 10.61
CA THR A 62 -8.07 -16.61 10.35
C THR A 62 -7.03 -15.56 10.00
N ASP A 63 -5.88 -15.55 10.69
CA ASP A 63 -4.80 -14.58 10.45
C ASP A 63 -4.18 -14.83 9.06
N LYS A 64 -4.01 -16.10 8.65
CA LYS A 64 -3.55 -16.45 7.30
C LYS A 64 -4.55 -16.02 6.23
N LEU A 65 -5.84 -16.30 6.43
CA LEU A 65 -6.88 -15.91 5.49
C LEU A 65 -6.92 -14.38 5.32
N GLN A 66 -6.79 -13.64 6.41
CA GLN A 66 -6.74 -12.18 6.37
C GLN A 66 -5.51 -11.69 5.60
N ALA A 67 -4.32 -12.25 5.87
CA ALA A 67 -3.12 -11.91 5.13
C ALA A 67 -3.22 -12.22 3.63
N GLU A 68 -3.84 -13.35 3.25
CA GLU A 68 -4.11 -13.68 1.85
C GLU A 68 -5.07 -12.69 1.18
N VAL A 69 -6.12 -12.28 1.89
CA VAL A 69 -7.05 -11.24 1.42
C VAL A 69 -6.32 -9.92 1.22
N ASP A 70 -5.48 -9.52 2.18
CA ASP A 70 -4.72 -8.27 2.13
C ASP A 70 -3.76 -8.28 0.94
N ILE A 71 -3.00 -9.36 0.75
CA ILE A 71 -2.09 -9.53 -0.40
C ILE A 71 -2.87 -9.46 -1.71
N LYS A 72 -4.02 -10.15 -1.80
CA LYS A 72 -4.84 -10.16 -3.01
C LYS A 72 -5.42 -8.78 -3.31
N SER A 73 -5.85 -8.05 -2.27
CA SER A 73 -6.37 -6.69 -2.40
C SER A 73 -5.28 -5.71 -2.84
N ALA A 74 -4.06 -5.84 -2.30
CA ALA A 74 -2.91 -5.02 -2.69
C ALA A 74 -2.52 -5.29 -4.15
N LYS A 75 -2.47 -6.56 -4.56
CA LYS A 75 -2.20 -6.94 -5.96
C LYS A 75 -3.27 -6.41 -6.91
N ALA A 76 -4.55 -6.47 -6.53
CA ALA A 76 -5.64 -5.92 -7.32
C ALA A 76 -5.47 -4.40 -7.50
N ARG A 77 -5.14 -3.68 -6.41
CA ARG A 77 -4.91 -2.24 -6.45
C ARG A 77 -3.69 -1.86 -7.31
N VAL A 78 -2.61 -2.65 -7.26
CA VAL A 78 -1.46 -2.45 -8.16
C VAL A 78 -1.87 -2.64 -9.63
N ALA A 79 -2.63 -3.69 -9.93
CA ALA A 79 -3.12 -3.93 -11.29
C ALA A 79 -4.05 -2.80 -11.79
N GLU A 80 -4.91 -2.27 -10.92
CA GLU A 80 -5.75 -1.10 -11.24
C GLU A 80 -4.91 0.15 -11.55
N LEU A 81 -3.87 0.43 -10.77
CA LEU A 81 -2.97 1.57 -11.01
C LEU A 81 -2.15 1.39 -12.30
N GLN A 82 -1.68 0.17 -12.58
CA GLN A 82 -0.99 -0.14 -13.84
C GLN A 82 -1.92 0.00 -15.04
N LEU A 83 -3.19 -0.40 -14.90
CA LEU A 83 -4.20 -0.21 -15.94
C LEU A 83 -4.44 1.28 -16.18
N ALA A 84 -4.58 2.08 -15.12
CA ALA A 84 -4.74 3.53 -15.22
C ALA A 84 -3.54 4.23 -15.87
N GLU A 85 -2.31 3.76 -15.60
CA GLU A 85 -1.08 4.24 -16.25
C GLU A 85 -1.08 3.90 -17.76
N LEU A 86 -1.53 2.70 -18.14
CA LEU A 86 -1.67 2.28 -19.55
C LEU A 86 -2.76 3.05 -20.30
N GLU A 87 -3.88 3.32 -19.63
CA GLU A 87 -4.99 4.13 -20.16
C GLU A 87 -4.63 5.63 -20.25
N GLY A 88 -3.52 6.05 -19.65
CA GLY A 88 -3.05 7.44 -19.66
C GLY A 88 -3.81 8.36 -18.70
N THR A 89 -4.56 7.79 -17.75
CA THR A 89 -5.27 8.58 -16.72
C THR A 89 -4.41 8.83 -15.47
N MET A 90 -3.29 8.14 -15.34
CA MET A 90 -2.31 8.31 -14.27
C MET A 90 -0.90 8.50 -14.83
N HIS A 91 -0.17 9.47 -14.27
CA HIS A 91 1.24 9.71 -14.58
C HIS A 91 2.07 9.72 -13.31
N ARG A 92 3.31 9.23 -13.43
CA ARG A 92 4.30 9.36 -12.35
C ARG A 92 4.71 10.82 -12.22
N ALA A 93 4.96 11.26 -10.98
CA ALA A 93 5.36 12.64 -10.71
C ALA A 93 6.63 13.02 -11.48
N GLU A 94 7.59 12.10 -11.60
CA GLU A 94 8.85 12.31 -12.35
C GLU A 94 8.62 12.57 -13.84
N ASP A 95 7.67 11.87 -14.49
CA ASP A 95 7.37 12.09 -15.91
C ASP A 95 6.71 13.46 -16.12
N VAL A 96 5.83 13.86 -15.20
CA VAL A 96 5.21 15.18 -15.20
C VAL A 96 6.27 16.27 -14.98
N GLU A 97 7.19 16.06 -14.04
CA GLU A 97 8.28 16.99 -13.75
C GLU A 97 9.21 17.18 -14.97
N ALA A 98 9.59 16.11 -15.64
CA ALA A 98 10.44 16.19 -16.83
C ALA A 98 9.77 17.00 -17.95
N ILE A 99 8.51 16.71 -18.25
CA ILE A 99 7.77 17.39 -19.33
C ILE A 99 7.51 18.87 -18.99
N THR A 100 7.16 19.16 -17.75
CA THR A 100 6.99 20.55 -17.30
C THR A 100 8.31 21.31 -17.35
N THR A 101 9.43 20.66 -17.03
CA THR A 101 10.77 21.23 -17.13
C THR A 101 11.16 21.53 -18.58
N ASP A 102 10.91 20.59 -19.51
CA ASP A 102 11.12 20.78 -20.95
C ASP A 102 10.30 21.96 -21.49
N LEU A 103 9.02 22.07 -21.08
CA LEU A 103 8.17 23.21 -21.41
C LEU A 103 8.75 24.54 -20.91
N VAL A 104 9.22 24.60 -19.66
CA VAL A 104 9.84 25.80 -19.09
C VAL A 104 11.11 26.17 -19.85
N PHE A 105 11.94 25.20 -20.24
CA PHE A 105 13.13 25.46 -21.03
C PHE A 105 12.82 25.98 -22.44
N ASN A 106 11.76 25.46 -23.07
CA ASN A 106 11.29 25.95 -24.36
C ASN A 106 10.78 27.38 -24.26
N ILE A 107 9.96 27.71 -23.25
CA ILE A 107 9.50 29.09 -22.99
C ILE A 107 10.70 30.02 -22.82
N ARG A 108 11.66 29.65 -21.96
CA ARG A 108 12.87 30.45 -21.73
C ARG A 108 13.62 30.71 -23.02
N SER A 109 13.77 29.70 -23.86
CA SER A 109 14.47 29.80 -25.15
C SER A 109 13.77 30.76 -26.11
N MET A 110 12.43 30.69 -26.21
CA MET A 110 11.64 31.62 -27.04
C MET A 110 11.76 33.06 -26.54
N LEU A 111 11.66 33.29 -25.23
CA LEU A 111 11.80 34.62 -24.64
C LEU A 111 13.20 35.21 -24.82
N MET A 112 14.24 34.38 -24.74
CA MET A 112 15.63 34.82 -24.97
C MET A 112 15.93 35.13 -26.43
N ALA A 113 15.25 34.46 -27.38
CA ALA A 113 15.38 34.74 -28.81
C ALA A 113 14.60 36.01 -29.24
N MET A 114 13.53 36.36 -28.51
CA MET A 114 12.63 37.47 -28.83
C MET A 114 13.35 38.82 -29.09
N PRO A 115 14.30 39.28 -28.25
CA PRO A 115 14.97 40.55 -28.49
C PRO A 115 15.82 40.54 -29.77
N GLY A 116 16.45 39.40 -30.09
CA GLY A 116 17.25 39.24 -31.29
C GLY A 116 16.41 39.30 -32.57
N ARG A 117 15.21 38.73 -32.56
CA ARG A 117 14.25 38.79 -33.67
C ARG A 117 13.68 40.20 -33.84
N LEU A 118 13.34 40.86 -32.73
CA LEU A 118 12.77 42.21 -32.75
C LEU A 118 13.80 43.31 -33.04
N ALA A 119 15.09 43.09 -32.81
CA ALA A 119 16.10 44.15 -32.88
C ALA A 119 16.18 44.83 -34.26
N VAL A 120 16.04 44.07 -35.35
CA VAL A 120 16.09 44.62 -36.72
C VAL A 120 14.77 45.31 -37.04
N ASP A 121 13.66 44.62 -36.86
CA ASP A 121 12.31 45.11 -37.17
C ASP A 121 11.97 46.38 -36.40
N THR A 122 12.34 46.47 -35.11
CA THR A 122 12.03 47.63 -34.28
C THR A 122 12.93 48.83 -34.55
N ALA A 123 14.13 48.62 -35.11
CA ALA A 123 15.05 49.70 -35.48
C ALA A 123 14.58 50.48 -36.73
N GLU A 124 13.75 49.86 -37.57
CA GLU A 124 13.23 50.48 -38.80
C GLU A 124 11.89 51.22 -38.59
N LEU A 125 11.27 51.11 -37.40
CA LEU A 125 9.97 51.72 -37.11
C LEU A 125 10.10 53.19 -36.73
N ALA A 126 9.12 54.00 -37.15
CA ALA A 126 9.19 55.46 -37.06
C ALA A 126 8.52 56.01 -35.78
N SER A 127 7.70 55.20 -35.09
CA SER A 127 6.97 55.65 -33.90
C SER A 127 6.96 54.62 -32.75
N PRO A 128 6.91 55.09 -31.49
CA PRO A 128 6.72 54.21 -30.33
C PRO A 128 5.45 53.34 -30.41
N ALA A 129 4.40 53.83 -31.07
CA ALA A 129 3.15 53.09 -31.23
C ALA A 129 3.33 51.87 -32.16
N GLU A 130 4.04 52.04 -33.28
CA GLU A 130 4.38 50.94 -34.18
C GLU A 130 5.31 49.93 -33.51
N THR A 131 6.31 50.40 -32.77
CA THR A 131 7.21 49.53 -31.98
C THR A 131 6.44 48.70 -30.96
N SER A 132 5.52 49.33 -30.21
CA SER A 132 4.67 48.63 -29.25
C SER A 132 3.79 47.58 -29.92
N ALA A 133 3.22 47.89 -31.09
CA ALA A 133 2.39 46.95 -31.84
C ALA A 133 3.18 45.73 -32.30
N ARG A 134 4.42 45.91 -32.79
CA ARG A 134 5.29 44.80 -33.20
C ARG A 134 5.75 43.94 -32.03
N ILE A 135 6.09 44.53 -30.89
CA ILE A 135 6.39 43.75 -29.67
C ILE A 135 5.18 42.91 -29.26
N GLN A 136 3.98 43.48 -29.33
CA GLN A 136 2.76 42.77 -28.97
C GLN A 136 2.44 41.62 -29.94
N GLU A 137 2.72 41.78 -31.23
CA GLU A 137 2.61 40.74 -32.25
C GLU A 137 3.54 39.55 -31.92
N GLU A 138 4.82 39.80 -31.65
CA GLU A 138 5.79 38.76 -31.28
C GLU A 138 5.42 38.03 -29.98
N VAL A 139 4.90 38.76 -28.98
CA VAL A 139 4.38 38.14 -27.75
C VAL A 139 3.18 37.24 -28.06
N ASN A 140 2.26 37.68 -28.92
CA ASN A 140 1.12 36.87 -29.34
C ASN A 140 1.54 35.63 -30.12
N GLU A 141 2.59 35.70 -30.94
CA GLU A 141 3.14 34.53 -31.63
C GLU A 141 3.69 33.49 -30.64
N ILE A 142 4.43 33.93 -29.62
CA ILE A 142 4.91 33.03 -28.56
C ILE A 142 3.74 32.44 -27.78
N LEU A 143 2.73 33.24 -27.44
CA LEU A 143 1.53 32.74 -26.77
C LEU A 143 0.74 31.75 -27.64
N LEU A 144 0.68 31.97 -28.96
CA LEU A 144 0.07 31.05 -29.90
C LEU A 144 0.84 29.72 -29.95
N SER A 145 2.18 29.78 -30.02
CA SER A 145 3.02 28.59 -29.94
C SER A 145 2.83 27.82 -28.63
N LEU A 146 2.65 28.53 -27.51
CA LEU A 146 2.39 27.90 -26.21
C LEU A 146 0.98 27.30 -26.13
N SER A 147 -0.01 27.95 -26.73
CA SER A 147 -1.38 27.42 -26.80
C SER A 147 -1.47 26.13 -27.60
N GLN A 148 -0.51 25.89 -28.50
CA GLN A 148 -0.40 24.65 -29.27
C GLN A 148 0.27 23.52 -28.49
N TYR A 149 0.87 23.81 -27.34
CA TYR A 149 1.43 22.78 -26.47
C TYR A 149 0.31 22.04 -25.74
N HIS A 150 -0.03 20.86 -26.25
CA HIS A 150 -1.08 20.02 -25.70
C HIS A 150 -0.46 18.75 -25.10
N TYR A 151 -1.22 18.16 -24.18
CA TYR A 151 -0.94 16.83 -23.68
C TYR A 151 -0.81 15.82 -24.84
N ASP A 152 0.35 15.18 -24.95
CA ASP A 152 0.60 14.07 -25.87
C ASP A 152 0.69 12.74 -25.10
N PRO A 153 -0.36 11.90 -25.15
CA PRO A 153 -0.36 10.61 -24.47
C PRO A 153 0.79 9.69 -24.91
N GLU A 154 1.26 9.81 -26.16
CA GLU A 154 2.31 8.94 -26.68
C GLU A 154 3.70 9.33 -26.15
N GLU A 155 3.94 10.61 -25.89
CA GLU A 155 5.17 11.08 -25.24
C GLU A 155 5.29 10.52 -23.82
N TYR A 156 4.19 10.55 -23.05
CA TYR A 156 4.12 9.95 -21.71
C TYR A 156 4.30 8.42 -21.78
N LYS A 157 3.61 7.73 -22.69
CA LYS A 157 3.75 6.26 -22.86
C LYS A 157 5.15 5.85 -23.27
N LYS A 158 5.82 6.63 -24.11
CA LYS A 158 7.21 6.36 -24.52
C LYS A 158 8.14 6.40 -23.32
N ARG A 159 8.03 7.41 -22.46
CA ARG A 159 8.84 7.49 -21.23
C ARG A 159 8.54 6.36 -20.25
N VAL A 160 7.28 5.95 -20.13
CA VAL A 160 6.91 4.74 -19.35
C VAL A 160 7.60 3.49 -19.92
N LYS A 161 7.60 3.31 -21.24
CA LYS A 161 8.26 2.17 -21.91
C LYS A 161 9.78 2.22 -21.77
N ASP A 162 10.39 3.38 -21.94
CA ASP A 162 11.83 3.56 -21.78
C ASP A 162 12.23 3.14 -20.36
N ARG A 163 11.48 3.57 -19.33
CA ARG A 163 11.70 3.13 -17.94
C ARG A 163 11.50 1.64 -17.72
N GLN A 164 10.41 1.06 -18.24
CA GLN A 164 10.18 -0.39 -18.14
C GLN A 164 11.30 -1.19 -18.82
N GLY A 165 11.82 -0.70 -19.94
CA GLY A 165 12.99 -1.28 -20.61
C GLY A 165 14.23 -1.27 -19.72
N TRP A 166 14.44 -0.23 -18.92
CA TRP A 166 15.57 -0.14 -17.99
C TRP A 166 15.37 -0.99 -16.73
N ALA A 167 14.15 -1.06 -16.20
CA ALA A 167 13.82 -1.92 -15.05
C ALA A 167 14.02 -3.42 -15.37
N MET A 168 13.71 -3.84 -16.60
CA MET A 168 13.95 -5.22 -17.06
C MET A 168 15.45 -5.54 -17.19
N ILE A 169 16.28 -4.54 -17.52
CA ILE A 169 17.74 -4.70 -17.60
C ILE A 169 18.36 -4.81 -16.19
N GLU A 170 17.87 -4.02 -15.23
CA GLU A 170 18.35 -4.08 -13.84
C GLU A 170 17.96 -5.38 -13.12
N ASP A 171 16.79 -5.95 -13.44
CA ASP A 171 16.37 -7.25 -12.89
C ASP A 171 17.20 -8.41 -13.48
N ASP A 172 17.58 -8.36 -14.77
CA ASP A 172 18.46 -9.36 -15.40
C ASP A 172 19.90 -9.26 -14.88
N GLU A 173 20.45 -8.06 -14.65
CA GLU A 173 21.80 -7.86 -14.09
C GLU A 173 21.93 -8.28 -12.60
N GLN A 174 20.83 -8.31 -11.85
CA GLN A 174 20.80 -8.80 -10.46
C GLN A 174 20.54 -10.31 -10.35
N ALA A 175 20.12 -10.95 -11.45
CA ALA A 175 19.84 -12.38 -11.53
C ALA A 175 21.03 -13.23 -12.05
N GLU A 176 22.12 -12.60 -12.51
CA GLU A 176 23.41 -13.22 -12.85
C GLU A 176 24.44 -13.15 -11.69
#